data_AF-A0A7V9KDT6-F1
#
_entry.id   AF-A0A7V9KDT6-F1
#
_cell.length_a   1.000
_cell.length_b   1.000
_cell.length_c   1.000
_cell.angle_alpha   90.00
_cell.angle_beta   90.00
_cell.angle_gamma   90.00
#
_symmetry.space_group_name_H-M   'P 1'
#
loop_
_entity.id
_entity.type
_entity.pdbx_description
1 polymer ?
#
loop_
_entity_poly.entity_id
_entity_poly.type
_entity_poly.pdbx_seq_one_letter_code
_entity_poly.pdbx_strand_id
1 'polypeptide(L)'
;MDTISSSTHDNLGCRQANALNNATNSPHVVVALVYGDPRYFQLADGSYRYGATAYGTSPVSVGQIATAVENFVNGFARCLADRNASVDLAFGVTNHAGATMNPIGLGLGQAWASGVKLVDDYIYGHGYSGFMRAYGAGDLELEYNDAAHTRGFVDGFNSPTFEPLKVLGDSTGCPSTLSTANCGGGGFSWTQTDVHYINYGAAPSSSIPQNYNTSGTTAKQRYVLAKNKGTKYQGTVTQYAACLQRGGCSGVNNTPQQGFRLLDDQLNSDAATATTLYYATDLKYCDSNGGIC
;
A
#
# COMPACT_ATOMS: atom_id res chain seq x y z
N MET A 1 -7.68 -2.49 6.55
CA MET A 1 -8.41 -3.74 6.84
C MET A 1 -8.53 -3.94 8.34
N ASP A 2 -9.76 -4.06 8.80
CA ASP A 2 -10.12 -4.23 10.22
C ASP A 2 -10.70 -5.60 10.54
N THR A 3 -10.80 -6.47 9.54
CA THR A 3 -11.32 -7.82 9.70
C THR A 3 -10.52 -8.81 8.84
N ILE A 4 -10.65 -10.10 9.17
CA ILE A 4 -10.26 -11.25 8.33
C ILE A 4 -11.48 -12.11 7.96
N SER A 5 -12.69 -11.56 8.11
CA SER A 5 -13.94 -12.26 7.78
C SER A 5 -13.98 -12.67 6.31
N SER A 6 -14.15 -13.97 6.07
CA SER A 6 -14.24 -14.56 4.73
C SER A 6 -15.37 -13.93 3.92
N SER A 7 -16.56 -13.77 4.50
CA SER A 7 -17.70 -13.16 3.80
C SER A 7 -17.46 -11.68 3.49
N THR A 8 -16.74 -10.96 4.36
CA THR A 8 -16.42 -9.56 4.12
C THR A 8 -15.45 -9.40 2.95
N HIS A 9 -14.42 -10.25 2.87
CA HIS A 9 -13.45 -10.21 1.77
C HIS A 9 -14.09 -10.65 0.46
N ASP A 10 -14.88 -11.73 0.46
CA ASP A 10 -15.63 -12.20 -0.71
C ASP A 10 -16.58 -11.11 -1.25
N ASN A 11 -17.34 -10.46 -0.36
CA ASN A 11 -18.20 -9.35 -0.76
C ASN A 11 -17.40 -8.14 -1.28
N LEU A 12 -16.24 -7.84 -0.69
CA LEU A 12 -15.37 -6.75 -1.14
C LEU A 12 -14.83 -7.03 -2.55
N GLY A 13 -14.36 -8.25 -2.81
CA GLY A 13 -13.91 -8.69 -4.13
C GLY A 13 -15.03 -8.60 -5.16
N CYS A 14 -16.22 -9.09 -4.82
CA CYS A 14 -17.38 -9.03 -5.72
C CYS A 14 -17.80 -7.58 -6.03
N ARG A 15 -17.80 -6.68 -5.03
CA ARG A 15 -18.07 -5.25 -5.23
C ARG A 15 -17.05 -4.61 -6.17
N GLN A 16 -15.77 -4.94 -6.02
CA GLN A 16 -14.73 -4.42 -6.91
C GLN A 16 -14.91 -4.90 -8.35
N ALA A 17 -15.20 -6.19 -8.54
CA ALA A 17 -15.46 -6.73 -9.87
C ALA A 17 -16.68 -6.07 -10.54
N ASN A 18 -17.75 -5.83 -9.79
CA ASN A 18 -18.92 -5.10 -10.29
C ASN A 18 -18.60 -3.65 -10.67
N ALA A 19 -17.70 -2.98 -9.95
CA ALA A 19 -17.24 -1.65 -10.34
C ALA A 19 -16.50 -1.68 -11.69
N LEU A 20 -15.68 -2.72 -11.92
CA LEU A 20 -14.95 -2.91 -13.18
C LEU A 20 -15.87 -3.27 -14.34
N ASN A 21 -16.89 -4.12 -14.12
CA ASN A 21 -17.89 -4.45 -15.16
C ASN A 21 -18.64 -3.21 -15.67
N ASN A 22 -18.78 -2.17 -14.85
CA ASN A 22 -19.45 -0.93 -15.20
C ASN A 22 -18.48 0.15 -15.73
N ALA A 23 -17.19 -0.13 -15.75
CA ALA A 23 -16.18 0.82 -16.23
C ALA A 23 -16.06 0.75 -17.76
N THR A 24 -15.80 1.91 -18.37
CA THR A 24 -15.49 1.98 -19.80
C THR A 24 -14.06 1.51 -20.07
N ASN A 25 -13.84 0.80 -21.18
CA ASN A 25 -12.51 0.41 -21.69
C ASN A 25 -11.73 -0.63 -20.87
N SER A 26 -12.41 -1.52 -20.13
CA SER A 26 -11.78 -2.67 -19.47
C SER A 26 -10.52 -2.30 -18.67
N PRO A 27 -10.67 -1.55 -17.56
CA PRO A 27 -9.54 -0.92 -16.90
C PRO A 27 -8.61 -1.95 -16.22
N HIS A 28 -7.36 -1.55 -16.09
CA HIS A 28 -6.39 -2.18 -15.19
C HIS A 28 -6.30 -1.34 -13.91
N VAL A 29 -6.57 -1.94 -12.74
CA VAL A 29 -6.62 -1.23 -11.46
C VAL A 29 -5.70 -1.85 -10.41
N VAL A 30 -5.29 -1.06 -9.41
CA VAL A 30 -4.64 -1.56 -8.20
C VAL A 30 -5.65 -1.52 -7.06
N VAL A 31 -5.75 -2.61 -6.30
CA VAL A 31 -6.48 -2.67 -5.03
C VAL A 31 -5.47 -2.97 -3.94
N ALA A 32 -5.44 -2.16 -2.89
CA ALA A 32 -4.58 -2.40 -1.74
C ALA A 32 -5.38 -2.68 -0.47
N LEU A 33 -5.18 -3.85 0.12
CA LEU A 33 -5.76 -4.24 1.41
C LEU A 33 -4.70 -4.07 2.50
N VAL A 34 -4.71 -2.93 3.20
CA VAL A 34 -3.68 -2.57 4.20
C VAL A 34 -4.15 -2.89 5.61
N TYR A 35 -3.50 -3.82 6.30
CA TYR A 35 -3.76 -4.16 7.69
C TYR A 35 -3.01 -3.20 8.64
N GLY A 36 -3.42 -3.16 9.91
CA GLY A 36 -2.94 -2.19 10.88
C GLY A 36 -1.51 -2.46 11.37
N ASP A 37 -1.31 -2.38 12.68
CA ASP A 37 0.03 -2.41 13.26
C ASP A 37 0.73 -3.76 13.07
N PRO A 38 2.01 -3.77 12.72
CA PRO A 38 2.88 -4.94 12.78
C PRO A 38 2.87 -5.66 14.13
N ARG A 39 2.83 -6.99 14.11
CA ARG A 39 2.83 -7.84 15.31
C ARG A 39 3.69 -9.09 15.15
N TYR A 40 4.35 -9.47 16.24
CA TYR A 40 4.87 -10.81 16.48
C TYR A 40 4.28 -11.31 17.79
N PHE A 41 3.45 -12.34 17.73
CA PHE A 41 2.60 -12.71 18.84
C PHE A 41 2.39 -14.22 18.92
N GLN A 42 2.04 -14.68 20.12
CA GLN A 42 1.75 -16.08 20.38
C GLN A 42 0.28 -16.38 20.05
N LEU A 43 0.05 -17.45 19.28
CA LEU A 43 -1.26 -18.01 19.03
C LEU A 43 -1.75 -18.84 20.23
N ALA A 44 -3.03 -19.20 20.23
CA ALA A 44 -3.63 -20.05 21.26
C ALA A 44 -2.98 -21.44 21.38
N ASP A 45 -2.34 -21.93 20.32
CA ASP A 45 -1.59 -23.19 20.30
C ASP A 45 -0.16 -23.08 20.89
N GLY A 46 0.21 -21.90 21.41
CA GLY A 46 1.51 -21.62 22.00
C GLY A 46 2.60 -21.26 21.00
N SER A 47 2.33 -21.31 19.69
CA SER A 47 3.31 -21.00 18.66
C SER A 47 3.34 -19.51 18.33
N TYR A 48 4.51 -18.97 17.98
CA TYR A 48 4.65 -17.56 17.62
C TYR A 48 4.49 -17.35 16.12
N ARG A 49 3.84 -16.24 15.74
CA ARG A 49 3.61 -15.86 14.35
C ARG A 49 3.82 -14.36 14.15
N TYR A 50 4.29 -14.03 12.95
CA TYR A 50 4.23 -12.68 12.41
C TYR A 50 2.83 -12.38 11.87
N GLY A 51 2.44 -11.12 11.91
CA GLY A 51 1.12 -10.68 11.48
C GLY A 51 0.88 -9.20 11.72
N ALA A 52 -0.39 -8.81 11.79
CA ALA A 52 -0.79 -7.43 12.04
C ALA A 52 -2.05 -7.36 12.89
N THR A 53 -2.40 -6.16 13.36
CA THR A 53 -3.74 -5.90 13.88
C THR A 53 -4.74 -5.82 12.74
N ALA A 54 -5.92 -6.39 12.98
CA ALA A 54 -7.15 -6.05 12.27
C ALA A 54 -7.98 -5.25 13.28
N TYR A 55 -8.22 -3.96 13.02
CA TYR A 55 -8.82 -3.03 13.98
C TYR A 55 -10.09 -3.61 14.62
N GLY A 56 -10.11 -3.73 15.96
CA GLY A 56 -11.24 -4.30 16.71
C GLY A 56 -11.13 -5.78 17.06
N THR A 57 -10.07 -6.49 16.64
CA THR A 57 -9.79 -7.88 17.06
C THR A 57 -8.39 -8.06 17.64
N SER A 58 -8.12 -9.23 18.23
CA SER A 58 -6.76 -9.69 18.52
C SER A 58 -5.90 -9.68 17.24
N PRO A 59 -4.57 -9.57 17.36
CA PRO A 59 -3.65 -9.71 16.23
C PRO A 59 -3.93 -10.98 15.40
N VAL A 60 -3.77 -10.86 14.09
CA VAL A 60 -3.99 -11.94 13.12
C VAL A 60 -2.68 -12.24 12.37
N SER A 61 -2.42 -13.51 12.11
CA SER A 61 -1.19 -13.94 11.46
C SER A 61 -1.23 -13.64 9.95
N VAL A 62 -0.07 -13.56 9.31
CA VAL A 62 0.02 -13.41 7.85
C VAL A 62 -0.74 -14.51 7.12
N GLY A 63 -0.69 -15.76 7.62
CA GLY A 63 -1.42 -16.87 7.02
C GLY A 63 -2.94 -16.68 7.06
N GLN A 64 -3.47 -16.20 8.19
CA GLN A 64 -4.90 -15.89 8.31
C GLN A 64 -5.31 -14.73 7.39
N ILE A 65 -4.44 -13.72 7.26
CA ILE A 65 -4.63 -12.62 6.30
C ILE A 65 -4.67 -13.17 4.87
N ALA A 66 -3.70 -14.00 4.48
CA ALA A 66 -3.65 -14.59 3.14
C ALA A 66 -4.93 -15.37 2.81
N THR A 67 -5.43 -16.21 3.72
CA THR A 67 -6.71 -16.90 3.55
C THR A 67 -7.89 -15.92 3.40
N ALA A 68 -7.90 -14.80 4.12
CA ALA A 68 -8.92 -13.78 3.94
C ALA A 68 -8.82 -13.12 2.55
N VAL A 69 -7.60 -12.84 2.07
CA VAL A 69 -7.37 -12.29 0.73
C VAL A 69 -7.76 -13.28 -0.37
N GLU A 70 -7.54 -14.60 -0.21
CA GLU A 70 -8.08 -15.62 -1.14
C GLU A 70 -9.61 -15.54 -1.26
N ASN A 71 -10.32 -15.19 -0.18
CA ASN A 71 -11.76 -14.96 -0.26
C ASN A 71 -12.11 -13.72 -1.10
N PHE A 72 -11.29 -12.65 -1.05
CA PHE A 72 -11.43 -11.53 -1.99
C PHE A 72 -11.24 -11.99 -3.44
N VAL A 73 -10.21 -12.80 -3.70
CA VAL A 73 -9.94 -13.39 -5.02
C VAL A 73 -11.17 -14.13 -5.54
N ASN A 74 -11.76 -14.99 -4.71
CA ASN A 74 -12.97 -15.75 -5.06
C ASN A 74 -14.16 -14.84 -5.38
N GLY A 75 -14.43 -13.86 -4.54
CA GLY A 75 -15.53 -12.92 -4.75
C GLY A 75 -15.37 -12.11 -6.03
N PHE A 76 -14.14 -11.64 -6.30
CA PHE A 76 -13.82 -10.91 -7.51
C PHE A 76 -13.97 -11.80 -8.76
N ALA A 77 -13.36 -12.98 -8.77
CA ALA A 77 -13.39 -13.90 -9.92
C ALA A 77 -14.82 -14.35 -10.26
N ARG A 78 -15.67 -14.58 -9.24
CA ARG A 78 -17.07 -14.95 -9.37
C ARG A 78 -17.92 -13.85 -10.00
N CYS A 79 -17.67 -12.59 -9.63
CA CYS A 79 -18.51 -11.46 -10.05
C CYS A 79 -17.96 -10.71 -11.28
N LEU A 80 -16.70 -10.94 -11.69
CA LEU A 80 -16.13 -10.31 -12.88
C LEU A 80 -16.73 -10.91 -14.16
N ALA A 81 -17.43 -10.08 -14.93
CA ALA A 81 -17.99 -10.43 -16.23
C ALA A 81 -17.05 -10.01 -17.37
N ASP A 82 -16.44 -8.83 -17.27
CA ASP A 82 -15.46 -8.35 -18.26
C ASP A 82 -14.07 -8.94 -17.97
N ARG A 83 -13.70 -9.98 -18.72
CA ARG A 83 -12.40 -10.66 -18.59
C ARG A 83 -11.23 -9.91 -19.22
N ASN A 84 -11.47 -8.75 -19.85
CA ASN A 84 -10.40 -7.86 -20.31
C ASN A 84 -9.98 -6.86 -19.21
N ALA A 85 -10.85 -6.62 -18.22
CA ALA A 85 -10.47 -5.83 -17.04
C ALA A 85 -9.54 -6.66 -16.15
N SER A 86 -8.60 -5.99 -15.48
CA SER A 86 -7.60 -6.66 -14.65
C SER A 86 -7.28 -5.91 -13.35
N VAL A 87 -6.77 -6.64 -12.36
CA VAL A 87 -6.43 -6.09 -11.04
C VAL A 87 -5.08 -6.57 -10.53
N ASP A 88 -4.26 -5.62 -10.10
CA ASP A 88 -3.14 -5.83 -9.19
C ASP A 88 -3.70 -5.87 -7.75
N LEU A 89 -3.80 -7.05 -7.16
CA LEU A 89 -4.27 -7.23 -5.78
C LEU A 89 -3.10 -7.16 -4.81
N ALA A 90 -2.87 -5.98 -4.24
CA ALA A 90 -1.86 -5.77 -3.24
C ALA A 90 -2.44 -5.94 -1.82
N PHE A 91 -1.69 -6.54 -0.91
CA PHE A 91 -2.06 -6.53 0.51
C PHE A 91 -0.84 -6.39 1.41
N GLY A 92 -1.03 -5.67 2.51
CA GLY A 92 0.08 -5.05 3.21
C GLY A 92 -0.20 -4.76 4.67
N VAL A 93 0.75 -4.06 5.26
CA VAL A 93 0.71 -3.64 6.66
C VAL A 93 1.13 -2.18 6.75
N THR A 94 0.65 -1.46 7.76
CA THR A 94 1.23 -0.15 8.11
C THR A 94 2.61 -0.35 8.75
N ASN A 95 3.44 0.69 8.81
CA ASN A 95 4.61 0.69 9.71
C ASN A 95 4.29 1.33 11.08
N HIS A 96 3.02 1.62 11.36
CA HIS A 96 2.57 2.10 12.66
C HIS A 96 2.70 0.99 13.71
N ALA A 97 3.74 1.05 14.52
CA ALA A 97 3.98 0.04 15.55
C ALA A 97 4.46 0.62 16.88
N GLY A 98 4.74 1.93 16.94
CA GLY A 98 5.65 2.46 17.94
C GLY A 98 6.95 1.66 17.99
N ALA A 99 7.51 1.43 19.17
CA ALA A 99 8.76 0.68 19.35
C ALA A 99 8.69 -0.83 19.00
N THR A 100 7.54 -1.37 18.55
CA THR A 100 7.32 -2.83 18.43
C THR A 100 7.71 -3.45 17.08
N MET A 101 8.09 -2.66 16.06
CA MET A 101 8.71 -3.21 14.85
C MET A 101 10.16 -3.68 15.09
N ASN A 102 10.78 -3.27 16.20
CA ASN A 102 12.06 -3.79 16.65
C ASN A 102 11.84 -5.04 17.53
N PRO A 103 12.46 -6.21 17.25
CA PRO A 103 13.38 -6.59 16.16
C PRO A 103 12.70 -7.39 15.02
N ILE A 104 11.41 -7.17 14.78
CA ILE A 104 10.61 -8.06 13.93
C ILE A 104 10.61 -7.70 12.45
N GLY A 105 11.11 -6.51 12.06
CA GLY A 105 11.03 -6.00 10.67
C GLY A 105 11.41 -7.03 9.61
N LEU A 106 12.62 -7.59 9.67
CA LEU A 106 13.11 -8.58 8.71
C LEU A 106 12.22 -9.82 8.63
N GLY A 107 11.94 -10.45 9.77
CA GLY A 107 11.12 -11.67 9.81
C GLY A 107 9.67 -11.44 9.41
N LEU A 108 9.11 -10.26 9.73
CA LEU A 108 7.79 -9.84 9.30
C LEU A 108 7.74 -9.68 7.78
N GLY A 109 8.73 -9.01 7.18
CA GLY A 109 8.84 -8.86 5.74
C GLY A 109 8.88 -10.23 5.04
N GLN A 110 9.69 -11.16 5.54
CA GLN A 110 9.78 -12.52 5.01
C GLN A 110 8.45 -13.28 5.09
N ALA A 111 7.77 -13.17 6.23
CA ALA A 111 6.48 -13.78 6.44
C ALA A 111 5.43 -13.19 5.48
N TRP A 112 5.39 -11.87 5.33
CA TRP A 112 4.46 -11.18 4.42
C TRP A 112 4.66 -11.60 2.97
N ALA A 113 5.92 -11.66 2.53
CA ALA A 113 6.27 -12.09 1.18
C ALA A 113 5.84 -13.54 0.92
N SER A 114 6.02 -14.43 1.91
CA SER A 114 5.50 -15.80 1.84
C SER A 114 3.97 -15.85 1.72
N GLY A 115 3.27 -14.96 2.43
CA GLY A 115 1.82 -14.80 2.32
C GLY A 115 1.37 -14.33 0.93
N VAL A 116 2.06 -13.33 0.36
CA VAL A 116 1.79 -12.84 -1.01
C VAL A 116 1.96 -13.95 -2.02
N LYS A 117 3.05 -14.72 -1.91
CA LYS A 117 3.30 -15.87 -2.78
C LYS A 117 2.17 -16.91 -2.66
N LEU A 118 1.68 -17.20 -1.46
CA LEU A 118 0.59 -18.14 -1.26
C LEU A 118 -0.69 -17.71 -1.99
N VAL A 119 -1.04 -16.43 -1.94
CA VAL A 119 -2.18 -15.87 -2.68
C VAL A 119 -1.94 -15.91 -4.20
N ASP A 120 -0.73 -15.61 -4.66
CA ASP A 120 -0.41 -15.65 -6.09
C ASP A 120 -0.46 -17.08 -6.65
N ASP A 121 0.08 -18.05 -5.92
CA ASP A 121 -0.03 -19.47 -6.24
C ASP A 121 -1.50 -19.92 -6.27
N TYR A 122 -2.34 -19.40 -5.36
CA TYR A 122 -3.79 -19.63 -5.36
C TYR A 122 -4.45 -19.09 -6.64
N ILE A 123 -4.16 -17.84 -7.02
CA ILE A 123 -4.65 -17.21 -8.26
C ILE A 123 -4.26 -18.05 -9.48
N TYR A 124 -2.99 -18.49 -9.55
CA TYR A 124 -2.48 -19.33 -10.63
C TYR A 124 -3.18 -20.69 -10.67
N GLY A 125 -3.27 -21.39 -9.54
CA GLY A 125 -3.88 -22.71 -9.44
C GLY A 125 -5.36 -22.74 -9.81
N HIS A 126 -6.07 -21.61 -9.68
CA HIS A 126 -7.48 -21.47 -10.06
C HIS A 126 -7.69 -20.90 -11.47
N GLY A 127 -6.61 -20.63 -12.22
CA GLY A 127 -6.69 -20.10 -13.59
C GLY A 127 -7.11 -18.64 -13.67
N TYR A 128 -6.87 -17.85 -12.62
CA TYR A 128 -7.25 -16.43 -12.56
C TYR A 128 -6.15 -15.47 -13.03
N SER A 129 -4.96 -15.98 -13.36
CA SER A 129 -3.79 -15.18 -13.77
C SER A 129 -4.00 -14.32 -15.03
N GLY A 130 -5.07 -14.56 -15.82
CA GLY A 130 -5.39 -13.73 -16.98
C GLY A 130 -5.90 -12.32 -16.62
N PHE A 131 -6.40 -12.13 -15.40
CA PHE A 131 -7.01 -10.85 -14.98
C PHE A 131 -6.63 -10.44 -13.54
N MET A 132 -5.79 -11.21 -12.85
CA MET A 132 -5.40 -10.91 -11.47
C MET A 132 -3.99 -11.41 -11.17
N ARG A 133 -3.25 -10.65 -10.35
CA ARG A 133 -1.97 -11.05 -9.75
C ARG A 133 -1.87 -10.50 -8.33
N ALA A 134 -1.19 -11.22 -7.43
CA ALA A 134 -0.98 -10.76 -6.06
C ALA A 134 0.33 -9.97 -5.91
N TYR A 135 0.29 -8.93 -5.07
CA TYR A 135 1.42 -8.07 -4.75
C TYR A 135 1.51 -7.85 -3.24
N GLY A 136 2.71 -7.52 -2.75
CA GLY A 136 2.83 -6.94 -1.42
C GLY A 136 2.38 -5.49 -1.41
N ALA A 137 1.91 -5.00 -0.26
CA ALA A 137 1.77 -3.57 -0.01
C ALA A 137 2.43 -3.16 1.32
N GLY A 138 2.73 -1.88 1.46
CA GLY A 138 3.12 -1.29 2.73
C GLY A 138 2.72 0.17 2.80
N ASP A 139 1.97 0.54 3.83
CA ASP A 139 1.73 1.95 4.18
C ASP A 139 2.86 2.37 5.12
N LEU A 140 3.94 2.85 4.51
CA LEU A 140 5.24 3.05 5.16
C LEU A 140 5.46 4.55 5.38
N GLU A 141 4.95 5.05 6.50
CA GLU A 141 4.89 6.47 6.79
C GLU A 141 6.02 6.92 7.72
N LEU A 142 6.56 8.11 7.46
CA LEU A 142 7.85 8.54 8.00
C LEU A 142 7.76 8.99 9.46
N GLU A 143 6.57 9.32 9.95
CA GLU A 143 6.29 9.78 11.32
C GLU A 143 5.89 8.65 12.28
N TYR A 144 5.72 7.43 11.78
CA TYR A 144 5.24 6.31 12.58
C TYR A 144 6.32 5.30 12.97
N ASN A 145 7.49 5.36 12.32
CA ASN A 145 8.61 4.49 12.66
C ASN A 145 9.96 5.06 12.17
N ASP A 146 11.07 4.47 12.65
CA ASP A 146 12.39 4.80 12.12
C ASP A 146 12.72 4.05 10.82
N ALA A 147 13.71 4.61 10.11
CA ALA A 147 14.17 4.12 8.83
C ALA A 147 14.73 2.69 8.91
N ALA A 148 15.46 2.35 9.99
CA ALA A 148 16.13 1.06 10.08
C ALA A 148 15.11 -0.08 10.18
N HIS A 149 14.05 0.08 10.96
CA HIS A 149 13.01 -0.95 11.07
C HIS A 149 12.19 -1.11 9.80
N THR A 150 11.79 0.00 9.19
CA THR A 150 11.01 -0.04 7.96
C THR A 150 11.82 -0.63 6.81
N ARG A 151 13.12 -0.30 6.72
CA ARG A 151 14.03 -0.94 5.76
C ARG A 151 14.19 -2.42 6.05
N GLY A 152 14.27 -2.82 7.32
CA GLY A 152 14.26 -4.24 7.71
C GLY A 152 13.05 -4.99 7.16
N PHE A 153 11.85 -4.40 7.20
CA PHE A 153 10.65 -4.98 6.56
C PHE A 153 10.80 -5.11 5.04
N VAL A 154 11.26 -4.06 4.36
CA VAL A 154 11.48 -4.08 2.90
C VAL A 154 12.54 -5.13 2.51
N ASP A 155 13.64 -5.21 3.25
CA ASP A 155 14.70 -6.20 3.05
C ASP A 155 14.17 -7.61 3.27
N GLY A 156 13.40 -7.79 4.34
CA GLY A 156 12.73 -9.03 4.66
C GLY A 156 11.79 -9.47 3.55
N PHE A 157 11.02 -8.53 2.99
CA PHE A 157 10.06 -8.79 1.92
C PHE A 157 10.74 -9.18 0.60
N ASN A 158 11.83 -8.50 0.26
CA ASN A 158 12.58 -8.72 -0.98
C ASN A 158 13.49 -9.96 -0.93
N SER A 159 13.81 -10.48 0.26
CA SER A 159 14.68 -11.67 0.42
C SER A 159 14.12 -13.01 -0.10
N PRO A 160 12.80 -13.31 -0.07
CA PRO A 160 12.26 -14.61 -0.45
C PRO A 160 11.41 -14.58 -1.73
N THR A 161 11.15 -13.42 -2.34
CA THR A 161 10.08 -13.28 -3.34
C THR A 161 10.47 -12.52 -4.60
N PHE A 162 9.76 -12.84 -5.67
CA PHE A 162 9.81 -12.12 -6.95
C PHE A 162 8.65 -11.13 -7.10
N GLU A 163 7.63 -11.17 -6.24
CA GLU A 163 6.46 -10.31 -6.36
C GLU A 163 6.77 -8.88 -5.89
N PRO A 164 6.40 -7.85 -6.67
CA PRO A 164 6.72 -6.49 -6.28
C PRO A 164 6.00 -6.02 -5.00
N LEU A 165 6.70 -5.20 -4.21
CA LEU A 165 6.10 -4.46 -3.11
C LEU A 165 5.52 -3.12 -3.61
N LYS A 166 4.24 -2.87 -3.39
CA LYS A 166 3.58 -1.57 -3.62
C LYS A 166 3.69 -0.70 -2.37
N VAL A 167 4.49 0.36 -2.41
CA VAL A 167 4.64 1.29 -1.28
C VAL A 167 3.63 2.42 -1.39
N LEU A 168 2.77 2.53 -0.39
CA LEU A 168 1.71 3.52 -0.22
C LEU A 168 2.10 4.57 0.83
N GLY A 169 3.39 4.81 1.03
CA GLY A 169 3.90 5.67 2.09
C GLY A 169 3.74 7.16 1.79
N ASP A 170 3.98 7.97 2.81
CA ASP A 170 3.88 9.42 2.79
C ASP A 170 5.25 10.10 2.54
N SER A 171 5.33 11.42 2.70
CA SER A 171 6.59 12.20 2.59
C SER A 171 6.72 13.25 3.67
N THR A 172 6.16 13.00 4.85
CA THR A 172 6.17 13.93 5.98
C THR A 172 7.59 14.42 6.28
N GLY A 173 7.68 15.73 6.52
CA GLY A 173 8.94 16.40 6.82
C GLY A 173 9.94 16.51 5.67
N CYS A 174 9.69 15.91 4.50
CA CYS A 174 10.58 16.10 3.36
C CYS A 174 10.60 17.57 2.89
N PRO A 175 11.70 18.05 2.29
CA PRO A 175 11.73 19.39 1.71
C PRO A 175 10.79 19.53 0.52
N SER A 176 10.07 20.65 0.41
CA SER A 176 9.23 21.01 -0.75
C SER A 176 9.94 21.93 -1.74
N THR A 177 11.20 22.25 -1.48
CA THR A 177 12.14 22.97 -2.35
C THR A 177 13.45 22.20 -2.40
N LEU A 178 14.20 22.31 -3.50
CA LEU A 178 15.46 21.58 -3.67
C LEU A 178 16.41 21.81 -2.50
N SER A 179 16.64 20.73 -1.75
CA SER A 179 17.42 20.69 -0.52
C SER A 179 17.79 19.24 -0.26
N THR A 180 18.89 19.00 0.44
CA THR A 180 19.31 17.66 0.91
C THR A 180 18.93 17.39 2.36
N ALA A 181 18.12 18.26 2.97
CA ALA A 181 17.64 18.06 4.34
C ALA A 181 16.85 16.76 4.48
N ASN A 182 16.89 16.21 5.70
CA ASN A 182 16.18 14.99 6.06
C ASN A 182 14.66 15.19 5.94
N CYS A 183 13.97 14.07 5.80
CA CYS A 183 12.54 13.90 5.99
C CYS A 183 12.24 13.40 7.41
N GLY A 184 10.96 13.18 7.71
CA GLY A 184 10.52 12.58 8.97
C GLY A 184 9.62 13.49 9.80
N GLY A 185 8.85 12.87 10.68
CA GLY A 185 7.98 13.51 11.66
C GLY A 185 7.89 12.64 12.91
N GLY A 186 7.07 13.01 13.89
CA GLY A 186 6.79 12.12 15.04
C GLY A 186 8.00 11.75 15.93
N GLY A 187 9.12 12.47 15.82
CA GLY A 187 10.37 12.15 16.51
C GLY A 187 11.33 11.28 15.71
N PHE A 188 10.95 10.84 14.51
CA PHE A 188 11.80 10.08 13.59
C PHE A 188 12.45 11.00 12.55
N SER A 189 13.70 10.69 12.20
CA SER A 189 14.45 11.43 11.18
C SER A 189 14.91 10.44 10.12
N TRP A 190 14.57 10.74 8.86
CA TRP A 190 14.83 9.88 7.72
C TRP A 190 15.70 10.62 6.73
N THR A 191 16.75 10.00 6.22
CA THR A 191 17.46 10.61 5.09
C THR A 191 16.62 10.47 3.83
N GLN A 192 16.83 11.36 2.84
CA GLN A 192 16.21 11.17 1.53
C GLN A 192 16.62 9.84 0.86
N THR A 193 17.78 9.29 1.22
CA THR A 193 18.22 7.97 0.77
C THR A 193 17.33 6.86 1.36
N ASP A 194 16.92 6.96 2.62
CA ASP A 194 16.02 5.96 3.24
C ASP A 194 14.63 6.01 2.61
N VAL A 195 14.11 7.22 2.38
CA VAL A 195 12.81 7.40 1.70
C VAL A 195 12.86 6.88 0.27
N HIS A 196 13.94 7.18 -0.47
CA HIS A 196 14.17 6.61 -1.80
C HIS A 196 14.24 5.08 -1.75
N TYR A 197 14.95 4.51 -0.78
CA TYR A 197 15.15 3.08 -0.64
C TYR A 197 13.83 2.32 -0.58
N ILE A 198 12.95 2.71 0.34
CA ILE A 198 11.66 2.02 0.51
C ILE A 198 10.74 2.21 -0.70
N ASN A 199 10.80 3.36 -1.38
CA ASN A 199 9.89 3.65 -2.50
C ASN A 199 10.33 3.05 -3.84
N TYR A 200 11.64 3.01 -4.12
CA TYR A 200 12.17 2.64 -5.44
C TYR A 200 13.54 1.96 -5.38
N GLY A 201 14.40 2.33 -4.43
CA GLY A 201 15.78 1.86 -4.38
C GLY A 201 15.93 0.37 -4.04
N ALA A 202 14.94 -0.25 -3.40
CA ALA A 202 14.93 -1.66 -3.05
C ALA A 202 14.06 -2.46 -4.04
N ALA A 203 14.62 -2.82 -5.20
CA ALA A 203 13.90 -3.62 -6.19
C ALA A 203 13.52 -5.03 -5.65
N PRO A 204 12.36 -5.59 -6.02
CA PRO A 204 11.32 -5.01 -6.88
C PRO A 204 10.26 -4.23 -6.08
N SER A 205 10.53 -2.99 -5.67
CA SER A 205 9.51 -2.10 -5.09
C SER A 205 9.00 -1.09 -6.10
N SER A 206 7.72 -0.73 -5.98
CA SER A 206 7.09 0.34 -6.76
C SER A 206 6.25 1.23 -5.87
N SER A 207 6.36 2.55 -6.06
CA SER A 207 5.70 3.53 -5.21
C SER A 207 4.41 4.06 -5.84
N ILE A 208 3.32 4.01 -5.07
CA ILE A 208 2.03 4.67 -5.36
C ILE A 208 1.77 5.59 -4.15
N PRO A 209 2.52 6.68 -4.01
CA PRO A 209 2.60 7.47 -2.78
C PRO A 209 1.30 8.15 -2.42
N GLN A 210 1.12 8.40 -1.12
CA GLN A 210 0.06 9.27 -0.64
C GLN A 210 0.23 10.70 -1.20
N ASN A 211 -0.87 11.30 -1.70
CA ASN A 211 -0.90 12.68 -2.20
C ASN A 211 -2.19 13.43 -1.85
N TYR A 212 -2.50 13.49 -0.55
CA TYR A 212 -3.77 14.02 -0.02
C TYR A 212 -3.86 15.55 -0.03
N ASN A 213 -2.72 16.22 0.11
CA ASN A 213 -2.63 17.63 0.41
C ASN A 213 -3.04 18.52 -0.79
N THR A 214 -4.10 19.30 -0.60
CA THR A 214 -4.68 20.19 -1.62
C THR A 214 -3.78 21.37 -1.99
N SER A 215 -2.78 21.72 -1.17
CA SER A 215 -1.78 22.75 -1.46
C SER A 215 -0.69 22.32 -2.45
N GLY A 216 -0.62 21.02 -2.79
CA GLY A 216 0.44 20.46 -3.63
C GLY A 216 1.79 20.29 -2.93
N THR A 217 1.87 20.52 -1.61
CA THR A 217 3.11 20.36 -0.83
C THR A 217 3.71 18.96 -0.95
N THR A 218 2.87 17.92 -0.84
CA THR A 218 3.30 16.53 -0.96
C THR A 218 3.85 16.22 -2.36
N ALA A 219 3.21 16.72 -3.43
CA ALA A 219 3.73 16.59 -4.80
C ALA A 219 5.12 17.25 -4.96
N LYS A 220 5.34 18.43 -4.38
CA LYS A 220 6.65 19.10 -4.37
C LYS A 220 7.71 18.29 -3.64
N GLN A 221 7.37 17.67 -2.51
CA GLN A 221 8.27 16.80 -1.77
C GLN A 221 8.69 15.57 -2.59
N ARG A 222 7.74 14.95 -3.30
CA ARG A 222 8.04 13.83 -4.21
C ARG A 222 8.96 14.25 -5.35
N TYR A 223 8.76 15.44 -5.90
CA TYR A 223 9.68 15.98 -6.91
C TYR A 223 11.09 16.19 -6.38
N VAL A 224 11.27 16.69 -5.15
CA VAL A 224 12.61 16.81 -4.56
C VAL A 224 13.28 15.45 -4.43
N LEU A 225 12.55 14.42 -3.99
CA LEU A 225 13.05 13.04 -3.92
C LEU A 225 13.41 12.49 -5.31
N ALA A 226 12.56 12.73 -6.31
CA ALA A 226 12.85 12.34 -7.70
C ALA A 226 14.11 13.04 -8.23
N LYS A 227 14.24 14.35 -8.01
CA LYS A 227 15.37 15.16 -8.50
C LYS A 227 16.69 14.77 -7.83
N ASN A 228 16.68 14.55 -6.52
CA ASN A 228 17.90 14.30 -5.75
C ASN A 228 18.33 12.83 -5.76
N LYS A 229 17.39 11.89 -5.87
CA LYS A 229 17.65 10.46 -5.70
C LYS A 229 17.22 9.60 -6.89
N GLY A 230 16.55 10.17 -7.87
CA GLY A 230 15.99 9.40 -8.99
C GLY A 230 14.84 8.49 -8.58
N THR A 231 14.14 8.82 -7.49
CA THR A 231 12.93 8.09 -7.08
C THR A 231 11.87 8.18 -8.18
N LYS A 232 11.30 7.03 -8.57
CA LYS A 232 10.19 6.98 -9.54
C LYS A 232 8.91 6.54 -8.85
N TYR A 233 7.79 6.98 -9.42
CA TYR A 233 6.45 6.74 -8.91
C TYR A 233 5.59 6.13 -10.03
N GLN A 234 4.66 5.26 -9.67
CA GLN A 234 3.71 4.64 -10.60
C GLN A 234 2.32 5.30 -10.55
N GLY A 235 2.06 6.15 -9.56
CA GLY A 235 0.75 6.77 -9.40
C GLY A 235 0.63 7.58 -8.14
N THR A 236 -0.59 7.74 -7.64
CA THR A 236 -0.88 8.35 -6.34
C THR A 236 -2.03 7.64 -5.66
N VAL A 237 -2.00 7.57 -4.33
CA VAL A 237 -3.18 7.27 -3.51
C VAL A 237 -3.70 8.56 -2.87
N THR A 238 -5.02 8.77 -2.94
CA THR A 238 -5.73 9.84 -2.22
C THR A 238 -6.59 9.30 -1.08
N GLN A 239 -7.30 10.14 -0.33
CA GLN A 239 -8.20 9.71 0.75
C GLN A 239 -9.59 10.34 0.68
N TYR A 240 -10.00 10.82 -0.50
CA TYR A 240 -11.22 11.60 -0.68
C TYR A 240 -12.48 10.81 -0.29
N ALA A 241 -12.59 9.55 -0.72
CA ALA A 241 -13.71 8.69 -0.36
C ALA A 241 -13.79 8.44 1.16
N ALA A 242 -12.66 8.16 1.82
CA ALA A 242 -12.58 8.07 3.28
C ALA A 242 -13.09 9.36 3.95
N CYS A 243 -12.72 10.51 3.39
CA CYS A 243 -13.18 11.81 3.86
C CYS A 243 -14.68 12.05 3.67
N LEU A 244 -15.28 11.55 2.58
CA LEU A 244 -16.73 11.60 2.41
C LEU A 244 -17.45 10.71 3.41
N GLN A 245 -16.85 9.57 3.78
CA GLN A 245 -17.45 8.61 4.71
C GLN A 245 -17.42 9.11 6.17
N ARG A 246 -16.35 9.80 6.59
CA ARG A 246 -16.16 10.18 8.01
C ARG A 246 -16.04 11.68 8.27
N GLY A 247 -15.89 12.51 7.25
CA GLY A 247 -15.63 13.94 7.38
C GLY A 247 -14.21 14.25 7.87
N GLY A 248 -13.96 15.51 8.24
CA GLY A 248 -12.74 15.91 8.95
C GLY A 248 -11.48 16.17 8.10
N CYS A 249 -11.56 16.15 6.77
CA CYS A 249 -10.38 16.21 5.90
C CYS A 249 -10.10 17.55 5.22
N SER A 250 -10.51 18.67 5.80
CA SER A 250 -10.28 19.98 5.18
C SER A 250 -8.79 20.18 4.91
N GLY A 251 -8.42 20.37 3.63
CA GLY A 251 -7.04 20.61 3.20
C GLY A 251 -6.27 19.35 2.78
N VAL A 252 -6.78 18.16 3.09
CA VAL A 252 -6.17 16.85 2.77
C VAL A 252 -7.14 15.92 2.05
N ASN A 253 -7.99 16.50 1.21
CA ASN A 253 -9.10 15.84 0.51
C ASN A 253 -8.98 15.98 -1.01
N ASN A 254 -7.78 15.89 -1.57
CA ASN A 254 -7.64 15.73 -3.02
C ASN A 254 -8.44 14.52 -3.51
N THR A 255 -9.27 14.70 -4.53
CA THR A 255 -9.79 13.57 -5.34
C THR A 255 -8.64 12.82 -6.02
N PRO A 256 -8.82 11.56 -6.45
CA PRO A 256 -7.77 10.82 -7.16
C PRO A 256 -7.19 11.58 -8.35
N GLN A 257 -8.04 12.26 -9.13
CA GLN A 257 -7.62 13.05 -10.29
C GLN A 257 -6.83 14.29 -9.89
N GLN A 258 -7.19 14.96 -8.78
CA GLN A 258 -6.42 16.11 -8.28
C GLN A 258 -5.05 15.68 -7.76
N GLY A 259 -5.00 14.62 -6.94
CA GLY A 259 -3.75 14.06 -6.43
C GLY A 259 -2.83 13.62 -7.57
N PHE A 260 -3.36 12.92 -8.57
CA PHE A 260 -2.62 12.51 -9.75
C PHE A 260 -2.02 13.70 -10.49
N ARG A 261 -2.86 14.70 -10.85
CA ARG A 261 -2.41 15.88 -11.62
C ARG A 261 -1.34 16.68 -10.90
N LEU A 262 -1.50 16.90 -9.59
CA LEU A 262 -0.49 17.63 -8.82
C LEU A 262 0.89 16.96 -8.86
N LEU A 263 0.93 15.62 -8.78
CA LEU A 263 2.20 14.89 -8.88
C LEU A 263 2.73 14.88 -10.32
N ASP A 264 1.86 14.61 -11.30
CA ASP A 264 2.21 14.54 -12.72
C ASP A 264 2.79 15.88 -13.22
N ASP A 265 2.10 16.99 -12.95
CA ASP A 265 2.54 18.34 -13.32
C ASP A 265 3.90 18.66 -12.69
N GLN A 266 4.10 18.29 -11.42
CA GLN A 266 5.32 18.60 -10.71
C GLN A 266 6.51 17.77 -11.21
N LEU A 267 6.32 16.47 -11.46
CA LEU A 267 7.38 15.60 -12.00
C LEU A 267 7.73 15.96 -13.45
N ASN A 268 6.74 16.30 -14.27
CA ASN A 268 6.94 16.63 -15.68
C ASN A 268 7.32 18.11 -15.92
N SER A 269 7.41 18.92 -14.87
CA SER A 269 7.95 20.28 -14.95
C SER A 269 9.46 20.34 -15.20
N ASP A 270 10.18 19.23 -15.00
CA ASP A 270 11.63 19.11 -15.20
C ASP A 270 11.94 17.82 -15.96
N ALA A 271 12.71 17.92 -17.05
CA ALA A 271 13.08 16.78 -17.89
C ALA A 271 13.85 15.67 -17.14
N ALA A 272 14.54 16.01 -16.04
CA ALA A 272 15.28 15.02 -15.24
C ALA A 272 14.37 14.14 -14.38
N THR A 273 13.14 14.58 -14.10
CA THR A 273 12.16 13.85 -13.27
C THR A 273 10.92 13.41 -14.05
N ALA A 274 10.80 13.82 -15.31
CA ALA A 274 9.69 13.50 -16.18
C ALA A 274 9.44 11.98 -16.26
N THR A 275 8.20 11.58 -16.07
CA THR A 275 7.78 10.18 -16.04
C THR A 275 6.28 10.08 -16.32
N THR A 276 5.84 8.90 -16.78
CA THR A 276 4.43 8.57 -16.89
C THR A 276 3.95 7.95 -15.59
N LEU A 277 2.85 8.49 -15.05
CA LEU A 277 2.08 7.88 -13.96
C LEU A 277 0.94 7.04 -14.55
N TYR A 278 0.63 5.92 -13.90
CA TYR A 278 -0.37 4.95 -14.36
C TYR A 278 -1.60 4.92 -13.46
N TYR A 279 -1.42 5.08 -12.15
CA TYR A 279 -2.48 4.86 -11.17
C TYR A 279 -2.93 6.15 -10.49
N ALA A 280 -4.25 6.34 -10.40
CA ALA A 280 -4.89 7.30 -9.52
C ALA A 280 -5.86 6.53 -8.63
N THR A 281 -5.46 6.24 -7.39
CA THR A 281 -6.24 5.43 -6.43
C THR A 281 -6.74 6.29 -5.28
N ASP A 282 -7.71 5.77 -4.53
CA ASP A 282 -8.32 6.44 -3.38
C ASP A 282 -8.48 5.45 -2.24
N LEU A 283 -8.23 5.91 -1.01
CA LEU A 283 -8.54 5.18 0.20
C LEU A 283 -10.02 5.37 0.56
N LYS A 284 -10.66 4.27 0.95
CA LYS A 284 -12.01 4.27 1.56
C LYS A 284 -12.04 3.32 2.74
N TYR A 285 -13.02 3.49 3.62
CA TYR A 285 -13.36 2.49 4.62
C TYR A 285 -14.18 1.36 3.98
N CYS A 286 -13.78 0.11 4.25
CA CYS A 286 -14.41 -1.11 3.73
C CYS A 286 -15.69 -1.50 4.47
N ASP A 287 -15.88 -0.95 5.67
CA ASP A 287 -17.02 -1.18 6.54
C ASP A 287 -17.29 0.05 7.44
N SER A 288 -18.28 -0.06 8.33
CA SER A 288 -18.64 1.00 9.27
C SER A 288 -17.66 1.18 10.44
N ASN A 289 -16.78 0.20 10.69
CA ASN A 289 -15.91 0.15 11.88
C ASN A 289 -14.54 0.76 11.64
N GLY A 290 -14.07 0.84 10.39
CA GLY A 290 -12.96 1.73 10.02
C GLY A 290 -11.75 1.07 9.41
N GLY A 291 -11.88 -0.14 8.87
CA GLY A 291 -10.84 -0.72 8.04
C GLY A 291 -10.66 0.04 6.73
N ILE A 292 -9.43 0.49 6.44
CA ILE A 292 -9.10 1.12 5.15
C ILE A 292 -8.87 0.05 4.05
N CYS A 293 -9.49 0.28 2.90
CA CYS A 293 -9.22 -0.22 1.54
C CYS A 293 -9.57 0.96 0.61
#